data_AF-A0A2X3HC23-F1
#
_entry.id   AF-A0A2X3HC23-F1
#
_cell.length_a   1.000
_cell.length_b   1.000
_cell.length_c   1.000
_cell.angle_alpha   90.00
_cell.angle_beta   90.00
_cell.angle_gamma   90.00
#
_symmetry.space_group_name_H-M   'P 1'
#
loop_
_entity.id
_entity.type
_entity.pdbx_description
1 polymer ?
#
loop_
_entity_poly.entity_id
_entity_poly.type
_entity_poly.pdbx_seq_one_letter_code
_entity_poly.pdbx_strand_id
1 'polypeptide(L)'
;MTFEQLLLAAVEQRLLRPLDVQFALMVAQNDPPAVKLAAALLSRDAGEGHVCLPLSRLSGDEALSGKAGEIRDRLLAEAGAPEDWPALLLASSAVSCGDAPAPMILCGDRLYLNRMWRNELTVARFFNEANRGAGDG
;
A
#
# COMPACT_ATOMS: atom_id res chain seq x y z
N MET A 1 -6.00 21.41 -8.88
CA MET A 1 -4.74 20.82 -8.42
C MET A 1 -4.63 19.46 -9.11
N THR A 2 -3.48 19.11 -9.64
CA THR A 2 -3.25 17.74 -10.13
C THR A 2 -3.07 16.79 -8.94
N PHE A 3 -3.26 15.49 -9.14
CA PHE A 3 -3.03 14.48 -8.11
C PHE A 3 -1.62 14.55 -7.51
N GLU A 4 -0.61 14.82 -8.35
CA GLU A 4 0.78 15.01 -7.93
C GLU A 4 0.95 16.22 -7.00
N GLN A 5 0.26 17.33 -7.28
CA GLN A 5 0.27 18.50 -6.40
C GLN A 5 -0.35 18.20 -5.03
N LEU A 6 -1.36 17.34 -4.98
CA LEU A 6 -1.95 16.89 -3.71
C LEU A 6 -0.99 16.01 -2.91
N LEU A 7 -0.23 15.13 -3.57
CA LEU A 7 0.82 14.34 -2.92
C LEU A 7 1.92 15.23 -2.33
N LEU A 8 2.35 16.26 -3.06
CA LEU A 8 3.33 17.24 -2.56
C LEU A 8 2.76 18.04 -1.38
N ALA A 9 1.49 18.45 -1.44
CA ALA A 9 0.82 19.12 -0.33
C ALA A 9 0.72 18.21 0.91
N ALA A 10 0.52 16.89 0.72
CA ALA A 10 0.54 15.92 1.81
C ALA A 10 1.92 15.82 2.46
N VAL A 11 3.01 15.97 1.69
CA VAL A 11 4.37 16.06 2.23
C VAL A 11 4.57 17.32 3.07
N GLU A 12 4.08 18.47 2.61
CA GLU A 12 4.14 19.72 3.37
C GLU A 12 3.39 19.63 4.72
N GLN A 13 2.28 18.87 4.76
CA GLN A 13 1.53 18.61 5.99
C GLN A 13 2.10 17.43 6.82
N ARG A 14 3.24 16.87 6.44
CA ARG A 14 3.88 15.70 7.08
C ARG A 14 3.00 14.45 7.13
N LEU A 15 2.02 14.33 6.24
CA LEU A 15 1.20 13.12 6.08
C LEU A 15 1.94 12.01 5.34
N LEU A 16 2.83 12.40 4.43
CA LEU A 16 3.68 11.52 3.65
C LEU A 16 5.11 12.06 3.73
N ARG A 17 6.09 11.17 3.63
CA ARG A 17 7.49 11.57 3.44
C ARG A 17 7.76 11.76 1.95
N PRO A 18 8.77 12.55 1.56
CA PRO A 18 9.16 12.67 0.16
C PRO A 18 9.43 11.32 -0.50
N LEU A 19 9.99 10.36 0.25
CA LEU A 19 10.23 9.00 -0.22
C LEU A 19 8.94 8.28 -0.63
N ASP A 20 7.86 8.46 0.14
CA ASP A 20 6.58 7.79 -0.09
C ASP A 20 5.94 8.25 -1.40
N VAL A 21 6.04 9.56 -1.68
CA VAL A 21 5.60 10.15 -2.94
C VAL A 21 6.45 9.67 -4.11
N GLN A 22 7.78 9.70 -3.98
CA GLN A 22 8.67 9.24 -5.06
C GLN A 22 8.48 7.75 -5.37
N PHE A 23 8.25 6.92 -4.34
CA PHE A 23 7.93 5.51 -4.52
C PHE A 23 6.64 5.34 -5.34
N ALA A 24 5.57 6.03 -4.96
CA ALA A 24 4.29 5.97 -5.68
C ALA A 24 4.41 6.42 -7.14
N LEU A 25 5.13 7.53 -7.38
CA LEU A 25 5.32 8.06 -8.73
C LEU A 25 6.20 7.17 -9.62
N MET A 26 7.17 6.45 -9.03
CA MET A 26 8.03 5.54 -9.76
C MET A 26 7.34 4.20 -10.07
N VAL A 27 6.62 3.65 -9.09
CA VAL A 27 6.01 2.32 -9.21
C VAL A 27 4.69 2.36 -9.99
N ALA A 28 3.91 3.42 -9.82
CA ALA A 28 2.56 3.55 -10.38
C ALA A 28 2.46 4.70 -11.40
N GLN A 29 3.54 5.03 -12.12
CA GLN A 29 3.64 6.23 -12.96
C GLN A 29 2.49 6.39 -13.95
N ASN A 30 2.16 5.30 -14.66
CA ASN A 30 1.14 5.25 -15.71
C ASN A 30 -0.20 4.70 -15.22
N ASP A 31 -0.31 4.44 -13.92
CA ASP A 31 -1.49 3.84 -13.32
C ASP A 31 -2.50 4.90 -12.84
N PRO A 32 -3.75 4.49 -12.58
CA PRO A 32 -4.76 5.37 -12.02
C PRO A 32 -4.31 6.02 -10.70
N PRO A 33 -4.84 7.22 -10.36
CA PRO A 33 -4.58 7.90 -9.10
C PRO A 33 -4.80 7.01 -7.85
N ALA A 34 -5.77 6.10 -7.90
CA ALA A 34 -6.02 5.12 -6.84
C ALA A 34 -4.81 4.20 -6.56
N VAL A 35 -4.13 3.70 -7.59
CA VAL A 35 -2.93 2.86 -7.42
C VAL A 35 -1.78 3.67 -6.86
N LYS A 36 -1.60 4.91 -7.35
CA LYS A 36 -0.60 5.85 -6.82
C LYS A 36 -0.86 6.17 -5.34
N LEU A 37 -2.11 6.39 -4.95
CA LEU A 37 -2.49 6.63 -3.55
C LEU A 37 -2.16 5.42 -2.67
N ALA A 38 -2.55 4.22 -3.11
CA ALA A 38 -2.28 2.98 -2.38
C ALA A 38 -0.78 2.74 -2.20
N ALA A 39 0.02 2.98 -3.24
CA ALA A 39 1.48 2.88 -3.18
C ALA A 39 2.09 3.88 -2.17
N ALA A 40 1.62 5.14 -2.17
CA ALA A 40 2.11 6.16 -1.25
C ALA A 40 1.79 5.82 0.21
N LEU A 41 0.55 5.41 0.48
CA LEU A 41 0.11 5.02 1.82
C LEU A 41 0.81 3.74 2.30
N LEU A 42 1.02 2.78 1.41
CA LEU A 42 1.77 1.56 1.72
C LEU A 42 3.22 1.88 2.11
N SER A 43 3.88 2.79 1.38
CA SER A 43 5.24 3.22 1.70
C SER A 43 5.32 3.96 3.04
N ARG A 44 4.33 4.82 3.33
CA ARG A 44 4.21 5.51 4.62
C ARG A 44 4.11 4.49 5.75
N ASP A 45 3.10 3.62 5.69
CA ASP A 45 2.82 2.61 6.71
C ASP A 45 4.03 1.68 6.91
N ALA A 46 4.69 1.26 5.82
CA ALA A 46 5.92 0.48 5.89
C ALA A 46 7.06 1.19 6.63
N GLY A 47 7.16 2.51 6.49
CA GLY A 47 8.16 3.27 7.22
C GLY A 47 7.78 3.65 8.65
N GLU A 48 6.52 3.50 9.02
CA GLU A 48 6.04 3.54 10.42
C GLU A 48 6.17 2.17 11.11
N GLY A 49 6.58 1.14 10.37
CA GLY A 49 6.80 -0.22 10.88
C GLY A 49 5.63 -1.18 10.66
N HIS A 50 4.58 -0.77 9.94
CA HIS A 50 3.51 -1.67 9.54
C HIS A 50 3.97 -2.60 8.41
N VAL A 51 3.59 -3.87 8.49
CA VAL A 51 3.97 -4.88 7.49
C VAL A 51 3.14 -4.76 6.20
N CYS A 52 1.88 -4.35 6.34
CA CYS A 52 0.91 -4.26 5.26
C CYS A 52 -0.04 -3.08 5.45
N LEU A 53 -0.68 -2.69 4.35
CA LEU A 53 -1.77 -1.74 4.29
C LEU A 53 -3.09 -2.51 4.08
N PRO A 54 -4.00 -2.55 5.09
CA PRO A 54 -5.35 -3.07 4.91
C PRO A 54 -6.16 -2.20 3.95
N LEU A 55 -6.90 -2.80 3.01
CA LEU A 55 -7.72 -2.07 2.04
C LEU A 55 -8.87 -1.27 2.71
N SER A 56 -9.29 -1.66 3.91
CA SER A 56 -10.25 -0.88 4.70
C SER A 56 -9.78 0.55 5.00
N ARG A 57 -8.46 0.78 5.13
CA ARG A 57 -7.90 2.14 5.33
C ARG A 57 -8.04 3.02 4.09
N LEU A 58 -8.06 2.41 2.90
CA LEU A 58 -8.28 3.11 1.63
C LEU A 58 -9.74 3.54 1.45
N SER A 59 -10.65 3.01 2.27
CA SER A 59 -12.07 3.36 2.23
C SER A 59 -12.43 4.60 3.07
N GLY A 60 -11.43 5.25 3.70
CA GLY A 60 -11.61 6.54 4.38
C GLY A 60 -12.02 6.48 5.86
N ASP A 61 -11.92 5.31 6.50
CA ASP A 61 -12.42 5.10 7.88
C ASP A 61 -11.61 5.86 8.96
N GLU A 62 -10.34 6.16 8.72
CA GLU A 62 -9.61 7.00 9.67
C GLU A 62 -10.16 8.45 9.61
N ALA A 63 -10.33 9.13 10.74
CA ALA A 63 -10.72 10.54 10.73
C ALA A 63 -9.49 11.38 11.10
N LEU A 64 -8.88 12.02 10.10
CA LEU A 64 -7.84 13.04 10.36
C LEU A 64 -8.51 14.40 10.49
N SER A 65 -8.20 15.16 11.54
CA SER A 65 -8.76 16.50 11.76
C SER A 65 -7.89 17.60 11.14
N GLY A 66 -8.52 18.69 10.67
CA GLY A 66 -7.84 19.88 10.17
C GLY A 66 -7.31 19.75 8.74
N LYS A 67 -6.32 20.57 8.38
CA LYS A 67 -5.76 20.66 7.02
C LYS A 67 -5.22 19.32 6.48
N ALA A 68 -4.78 18.46 7.38
CA ALA A 68 -4.36 17.09 7.09
C ALA A 68 -5.52 16.22 6.56
N GLY A 69 -6.70 16.31 7.20
CA GLY A 69 -7.91 15.62 6.75
C GLY A 69 -8.34 16.07 5.36
N GLU A 70 -8.39 17.38 5.13
CA GLU A 70 -8.81 17.96 3.85
C GLU A 70 -7.97 17.48 2.66
N ILE A 71 -6.63 17.40 2.82
CA ILE A 71 -5.74 16.92 1.75
C ILE A 71 -5.97 15.44 1.48
N ARG A 72 -6.12 14.65 2.54
CA ARG A 72 -6.37 13.22 2.40
C ARG A 72 -7.72 12.95 1.74
N ASP A 73 -8.77 13.64 2.16
CA ASP A 73 -10.11 13.46 1.59
C ASP A 73 -10.12 13.87 0.12
N ARG A 74 -9.37 14.90 -0.27
CA ARG A 74 -9.13 15.24 -1.68
C ARG A 74 -8.36 14.16 -2.42
N LEU A 75 -7.30 13.58 -1.84
CA LEU A 75 -6.57 12.47 -2.45
C LEU A 75 -7.48 11.26 -2.68
N LEU A 76 -8.32 10.92 -1.71
CA LEU A 76 -9.32 9.85 -1.81
C LEU A 76 -10.39 10.15 -2.87
N ALA A 77 -10.87 11.39 -2.93
CA ALA A 77 -11.83 11.83 -3.94
C ALA A 77 -11.25 11.76 -5.37
N GLU A 78 -9.99 12.20 -5.56
CA GLU A 78 -9.29 12.10 -6.84
C GLU A 78 -8.92 10.65 -7.20
N ALA A 79 -8.71 9.79 -6.20
CA ALA A 79 -8.61 8.34 -6.40
C ALA A 79 -9.96 7.70 -6.80
N GLY A 80 -11.07 8.42 -6.68
CA GLY A 80 -12.40 7.99 -7.10
C GLY A 80 -13.10 7.01 -6.17
N ALA A 81 -12.50 6.69 -5.01
CA ALA A 81 -13.03 5.74 -4.01
C ALA A 81 -13.68 4.49 -4.64
N PRO A 82 -12.92 3.65 -5.37
CA PRO A 82 -13.45 2.48 -6.05
C PRO A 82 -14.14 1.53 -5.07
N GLU A 83 -15.29 1.00 -5.46
CA GLU A 83 -15.99 -0.04 -4.67
C GLU A 83 -15.16 -1.33 -4.58
N ASP A 84 -14.41 -1.65 -5.65
CA ASP A 84 -13.55 -2.84 -5.74
C ASP A 84 -12.06 -2.44 -5.85
N TRP A 85 -11.49 -2.09 -4.70
CA TRP A 85 -10.04 -1.84 -4.57
C TRP A 85 -9.18 -3.03 -5.05
N PRO A 86 -9.47 -4.29 -4.67
CA PRO A 86 -8.70 -5.44 -5.15
C PRO A 86 -8.61 -5.51 -6.68
N ALA A 87 -9.74 -5.42 -7.38
CA ALA A 87 -9.76 -5.52 -8.83
C ALA A 87 -9.01 -4.36 -9.50
N LEU A 88 -9.18 -3.14 -8.99
CA LEU A 88 -8.47 -1.96 -9.52
C LEU A 88 -6.96 -2.08 -9.32
N LEU A 89 -6.52 -2.53 -8.15
CA LEU A 89 -5.10 -2.69 -7.85
C LEU A 89 -4.49 -3.78 -8.71
N LEU A 90 -5.14 -4.95 -8.85
CA LEU A 90 -4.65 -6.08 -9.65
C LEU A 90 -4.66 -5.81 -11.17
N ALA A 91 -5.40 -4.79 -11.63
CA ALA A 91 -5.33 -4.35 -13.02
C ALA A 91 -4.00 -3.65 -13.34
N SER A 92 -3.26 -3.17 -12.33
CA SER A 92 -1.96 -2.54 -12.49
C SER A 92 -0.84 -3.59 -12.52
N SER A 93 0.14 -3.41 -13.41
CA SER A 93 1.36 -4.22 -13.43
C SER A 93 2.25 -4.02 -12.21
N ALA A 94 2.01 -2.97 -11.42
CA ALA A 94 2.70 -2.72 -10.17
C ALA A 94 2.24 -3.64 -9.02
N VAL A 95 1.11 -4.33 -9.18
CA VAL A 95 0.51 -5.19 -8.16
C VAL A 95 0.37 -6.62 -8.69
N SER A 96 0.69 -7.61 -7.85
CA SER A 96 0.49 -9.03 -8.17
C SER A 96 -0.09 -9.76 -6.96
N CYS A 97 -0.70 -10.92 -7.16
CA CYS A 97 -1.10 -11.84 -6.10
C CYS A 97 0.07 -12.67 -5.52
N GLY A 98 1.32 -12.35 -5.88
CA GLY A 98 2.50 -13.14 -5.52
C GLY A 98 2.89 -14.20 -6.55
N ASP A 99 2.17 -14.26 -7.67
CA ASP A 99 2.41 -15.10 -8.83
C ASP A 99 3.44 -14.50 -9.80
N ALA A 100 3.59 -13.19 -9.82
CA ALA A 100 4.51 -12.46 -10.69
C ALA A 100 5.42 -11.50 -9.88
N PRO A 101 6.63 -11.18 -10.38
CA PRO A 101 7.48 -10.19 -9.75
C PRO A 101 6.89 -8.78 -9.91
N ALA A 102 6.17 -8.30 -8.88
CA ALA A 102 5.63 -6.95 -8.80
C ALA A 102 6.12 -6.23 -7.54
N PRO A 103 6.28 -4.90 -7.54
CA PRO A 103 6.75 -4.13 -6.38
C PRO A 103 5.77 -4.18 -5.20
N MET A 104 4.48 -4.29 -5.47
CA MET A 104 3.43 -4.45 -4.46
C MET A 104 2.74 -5.81 -4.62
N ILE A 105 2.35 -6.42 -3.51
CA ILE A 105 1.69 -7.71 -3.48
C ILE A 105 0.36 -7.57 -2.77
N LEU A 106 -0.72 -7.96 -3.43
CA LEU A 106 -2.05 -8.02 -2.83
C LEU A 106 -2.32 -9.47 -2.39
N CYS A 107 -2.53 -9.67 -1.10
CA CYS A 107 -2.87 -10.97 -0.54
C CYS A 107 -4.14 -10.82 0.31
N GLY A 108 -5.26 -11.35 -0.19
CA GLY A 108 -6.58 -11.13 0.42
C GLY A 108 -6.98 -9.66 0.39
N ASP A 109 -7.22 -9.08 1.56
CA ASP A 109 -7.61 -7.68 1.78
C ASP A 109 -6.45 -6.78 2.22
N ARG A 110 -5.21 -7.24 2.03
CA ARG A 110 -3.98 -6.56 2.48
C ARG A 110 -3.00 -6.37 1.34
N LEU A 111 -2.49 -5.15 1.22
CA LEU A 111 -1.45 -4.77 0.29
C LEU A 111 -0.09 -4.74 1.01
N TYR A 112 0.94 -5.31 0.38
CA TYR A 112 2.27 -5.47 0.95
C TYR A 112 3.32 -4.91 0.00
N LEU A 113 4.44 -4.41 0.54
CA LEU A 113 5.65 -4.25 -0.26
C LEU A 113 6.25 -5.63 -0.52
N ASN A 114 6.70 -5.91 -1.75
CA ASN A 114 7.27 -7.20 -2.11
C ASN A 114 8.40 -7.63 -1.15
N ARG A 115 9.28 -6.70 -0.75
CA ARG A 115 10.33 -6.96 0.23
C ARG A 115 9.78 -7.45 1.57
N MET A 116 8.73 -6.81 2.09
CA MET A 116 8.11 -7.21 3.36
C MET A 116 7.39 -8.55 3.23
N TRP A 117 6.68 -8.76 2.13
CA TRP A 117 6.01 -10.03 1.87
C TRP A 117 6.99 -11.22 1.80
N ARG A 118 8.14 -11.03 1.13
CA ARG A 118 9.20 -12.06 1.08
C ARG A 118 9.79 -12.37 2.45
N ASN A 119 9.93 -11.36 3.31
CA ASN A 119 10.37 -11.58 4.70
C ASN A 119 9.35 -12.40 5.48
N GLU A 120 8.06 -12.06 5.38
CA GLU A 120 6.97 -12.79 6.04
C GLU A 120 6.87 -14.24 5.56
N LEU A 121 6.97 -14.48 4.25
CA LEU A 121 7.05 -15.83 3.69
C LEU A 121 8.24 -16.63 4.22
N THR A 122 9.38 -15.99 4.42
CA THR A 122 10.58 -16.65 4.97
C THR A 122 10.34 -17.09 6.41
N VAL A 123 9.72 -16.23 7.22
CA VAL A 123 9.35 -16.55 8.61
C VAL A 123 8.29 -17.66 8.64
N ALA A 124 7.26 -17.58 7.80
CA ALA A 124 6.20 -18.59 7.73
C ALA A 124 6.74 -19.96 7.29
N ARG A 125 7.70 -20.00 6.36
CA ARG A 125 8.40 -21.23 5.95
C ARG A 125 9.20 -21.83 7.09
N PHE A 126 9.94 -21.00 7.83
CA PHE A 126 10.71 -21.45 8.99
C PHE A 126 9.84 -22.12 10.05
N PHE A 127 8.68 -21.52 10.40
CA PHE A 127 7.76 -22.13 11.36
C PHE A 127 7.06 -23.40 10.84
N ASN A 128 6.73 -23.44 9.54
CA ASN A 128 6.12 -24.62 8.93
C ASN A 128 7.10 -25.79 8.79
N GLU A 129 8.40 -25.53 8.65
CA GLU A 129 9.44 -26.55 8.66
C GLU A 129 9.75 -27.05 10.08
N ALA A 130 9.80 -26.15 11.07
CA ALA A 130 9.99 -26.52 12.47
C ALA A 130 8.87 -27.41 13.02
N ASN A 131 7.61 -27.16 12.63
CA ASN A 131 6.47 -27.99 13.05
C ASN A 131 6.43 -29.37 12.39
N ARG A 132 7.06 -29.57 11.23
CA ARG A 132 7.16 -30.89 10.58
C ARG A 132 8.22 -31.79 11.22
N GLY A 133 9.18 -31.24 11.97
CA GLY A 133 10.24 -31.99 12.65
C GLY A 133 9.90 -32.41 14.09
N ALA A 134 8.82 -31.91 14.69
CA ALA A 134 8.47 -32.17 16.09
C ALA A 134 7.37 -33.24 16.29
N GLY A 135 6.90 -33.87 15.21
CA GLY A 135 5.83 -34.88 15.23
C GLY A 135 6.27 -36.34 15.10
N ASP A 136 7.57 -36.61 14.89
CA ASP A 136 8.16 -37.95 14.89
C ASP A 136 9.18 -38.03 16.04
N GLY A 137 8.71 -38.48 17.21
CA GLY A 137 9.52 -38.71 18.40
C GLY A 137 8.78 -39.60 19.39
#